data_AF-A0A968ZG78-F1
#
_entry.id   AF-A0A968ZG78-F1
#
_cell.length_a   1.000
_cell.length_b   1.000
_cell.length_c   1.000
_cell.angle_alpha   90.00
_cell.angle_beta   90.00
_cell.angle_gamma   90.00
#
_symmetry.space_group_name_H-M   'P 1'
#
loop_
_entity.id
_entity.type
_entity.pdbx_description
1 polymer ?
#
loop_
_entity_poly.entity_id
_entity_poly.type
_entity_poly.pdbx_seq_one_letter_code
_entity_poly.pdbx_strand_id
1 'polypeptide(L)'
;FNKQFFHHKGAVAAARQGDQTNPAKASSGSQFYLVQGKVYTNEELTLDVQKLHSMLRLYIDRSGDTVLLNELTRLYRSGNYDAYNQKVLDSRHQVSALLGAKFDREIAPERLQAYTTLGGAPHLDDAYTVFGKVVEGLEVIDKLAGVKTGANDRPLQDLHMTVELLPMPKKKVTEKYGYVYQD
;
A
#
# COMPACT_ATOMS: atom_id res chain seq x y z
N PHE A 1 -3.02 -15.22 -6.65
CA PHE A 1 -2.76 -14.81 -5.26
C PHE A 1 -3.95 -15.18 -4.38
N ASN A 2 -3.72 -15.59 -3.13
CA ASN A 2 -4.80 -15.83 -2.18
C ASN A 2 -5.22 -14.49 -1.56
N LYS A 3 -6.48 -14.09 -1.75
CA LYS A 3 -7.00 -12.79 -1.33
C LYS A 3 -6.95 -12.56 0.18
N GLN A 4 -6.86 -13.63 0.97
CA GLN A 4 -6.76 -13.58 2.43
C GLN A 4 -5.39 -13.09 2.92
N PHE A 5 -4.35 -13.17 2.08
CA PHE A 5 -3.02 -12.70 2.42
C PHE A 5 -2.73 -11.38 1.71
N PHE A 6 -2.50 -10.35 2.52
CA PHE A 6 -2.27 -8.99 2.07
C PHE A 6 -1.32 -8.29 3.05
N HIS A 7 -0.73 -7.18 2.61
CA HIS A 7 0.40 -6.55 3.30
C HIS A 7 -0.06 -5.64 4.44
N HIS A 8 -0.82 -6.16 5.40
CA HIS A 8 -1.07 -5.43 6.65
C HIS A 8 0.22 -5.31 7.48
N LYS A 9 0.28 -4.36 8.41
CA LYS A 9 1.39 -4.25 9.36
C LYS A 9 1.60 -5.57 10.10
N GLY A 10 2.83 -6.06 10.13
CA GLY A 10 3.21 -7.36 10.68
C GLY A 10 3.13 -8.53 9.68
N ALA A 11 2.69 -8.33 8.45
CA ALA A 11 2.80 -9.37 7.42
C ALA A 11 4.27 -9.72 7.17
N VAL A 12 4.57 -11.01 7.03
CA VAL A 12 5.87 -11.55 6.61
C VAL A 12 5.74 -11.93 5.14
N ALA A 13 6.57 -11.34 4.29
CA ALA A 13 6.46 -11.47 2.85
C ALA A 13 7.81 -11.68 2.18
N ALA A 14 7.79 -12.36 1.03
CA ALA A 14 8.99 -12.69 0.29
C ALA A 14 9.47 -11.48 -0.52
N ALA A 15 10.76 -11.16 -0.41
CA ALA A 15 11.38 -10.16 -1.27
C ALA A 15 11.52 -10.69 -2.71
N ARG A 16 11.81 -9.81 -3.66
CA ARG A 16 12.25 -10.19 -5.00
C ARG A 16 13.16 -9.12 -5.60
N GLN A 17 13.88 -9.48 -6.65
CA GLN A 17 14.54 -8.50 -7.51
C GLN A 17 13.50 -7.66 -8.27
N GLY A 18 13.91 -6.47 -8.71
CA GLY A 18 13.06 -5.57 -9.49
C GLY A 18 12.60 -6.20 -10.81
N ASP A 19 11.44 -5.76 -11.30
CA ASP A 19 10.73 -6.36 -12.43
C ASP A 19 11.55 -6.41 -13.73
N GLN A 20 12.52 -5.50 -13.93
CA GLN A 20 13.42 -5.55 -15.10
C GLN A 20 14.36 -6.76 -15.07
N THR A 21 14.85 -7.13 -13.89
CA THR A 21 15.72 -8.29 -13.69
C THR A 21 14.90 -9.58 -13.49
N ASN A 22 13.73 -9.46 -12.86
CA ASN A 22 12.82 -10.55 -12.54
C ASN A 22 11.42 -10.30 -13.11
N PRO A 23 11.25 -10.38 -14.44
CA PRO A 23 9.98 -10.09 -15.10
C PRO A 23 8.88 -11.08 -14.74
N ALA A 24 9.26 -12.32 -14.37
CA ALA A 24 8.34 -13.34 -13.86
C ALA A 24 7.89 -13.09 -12.41
N LYS A 25 8.46 -12.08 -11.74
CA LYS A 25 8.11 -11.68 -10.37
C LYS A 25 8.30 -12.79 -9.34
N ALA A 26 9.22 -13.72 -9.59
CA ALA A 26 9.50 -14.85 -8.71
C ALA A 26 10.00 -14.38 -7.34
N SER A 27 9.50 -15.01 -6.27
CA SER A 27 9.97 -14.74 -4.90
C SER A 27 11.44 -15.15 -4.72
N SER A 28 12.15 -14.42 -3.87
CA SER A 28 13.47 -14.82 -3.39
C SER A 28 13.36 -16.07 -2.52
N GLY A 29 14.31 -17.00 -2.68
CA GLY A 29 14.39 -18.22 -1.88
C GLY A 29 14.97 -18.04 -0.47
N SER A 30 15.53 -16.87 -0.16
CA SER A 30 16.24 -16.63 1.11
C SER A 30 15.98 -15.25 1.73
N GLN A 31 15.32 -14.33 1.02
CA GLN A 31 15.07 -12.98 1.51
C GLN A 31 13.58 -12.76 1.76
N PHE A 32 13.27 -12.22 2.93
CA PHE A 32 11.92 -11.81 3.32
C PHE A 32 11.97 -10.43 3.99
N TYR A 33 10.81 -9.82 4.15
CA TYR A 33 10.64 -8.57 4.88
C TYR A 33 9.41 -8.63 5.79
N LEU A 34 9.43 -7.77 6.80
CA LEU A 34 8.28 -7.48 7.65
C LEU A 34 7.63 -6.18 7.18
N VAL A 35 6.30 -6.18 7.09
CA VAL A 35 5.58 -4.97 6.72
C VAL A 35 5.40 -4.07 7.94
N GLN A 36 5.96 -2.87 7.90
CA GLN A 36 5.55 -1.77 8.79
C GLN A 36 4.39 -1.00 8.16
N GLY A 37 4.64 -0.37 7.02
CA GLY A 37 3.65 0.43 6.31
C GLY A 37 3.22 1.69 7.05
N LYS A 38 2.11 2.28 6.63
CA LYS A 38 1.46 3.41 7.31
C LYS A 38 -0.03 3.16 7.50
N VAL A 39 -0.65 3.92 8.38
CA VAL A 39 -2.11 4.02 8.47
C VAL A 39 -2.61 4.92 7.34
N TYR A 40 -3.70 4.52 6.69
CA TYR A 40 -4.34 5.25 5.62
C TYR A 40 -5.72 5.71 6.04
N THR A 41 -6.17 6.82 5.47
CA THR A 41 -7.58 7.20 5.47
C THR A 41 -8.39 6.33 4.50
N ASN A 42 -9.72 6.26 4.71
CA ASN A 42 -10.61 5.59 3.76
C ASN A 42 -10.49 6.18 2.35
N GLU A 43 -10.34 7.50 2.25
CA GLU A 43 -10.23 8.19 0.96
C GLU A 43 -8.92 7.85 0.24
N GLU A 44 -7.77 7.82 0.93
CA GLU A 44 -6.49 7.40 0.32
C GLU A 44 -6.52 5.98 -0.24
N LEU A 45 -7.31 5.09 0.36
CA LEU A 45 -7.44 3.70 -0.08
C LEU A 45 -8.42 3.58 -1.25
N THR A 46 -9.59 4.20 -1.12
CA THR A 46 -10.70 3.98 -2.04
C THR A 46 -10.66 4.90 -3.25
N LEU A 47 -10.05 6.08 -3.18
CA LEU A 47 -10.08 7.02 -4.29
C LEU A 47 -9.18 6.58 -5.46
N ASP A 48 -9.78 6.43 -6.64
CA ASP A 48 -9.11 6.21 -7.91
C ASP A 48 -8.58 7.52 -8.49
N VAL A 49 -7.45 7.98 -7.96
CA VAL A 49 -6.79 9.21 -8.41
C VAL A 49 -6.37 9.12 -9.88
N GLN A 50 -6.00 7.94 -10.38
CA GLN A 50 -5.62 7.76 -11.80
C GLN A 50 -6.81 7.93 -12.74
N LYS A 51 -7.96 7.36 -12.37
CA LYS A 51 -9.22 7.60 -13.08
C LYS A 51 -9.63 9.07 -12.99
N LEU A 52 -9.46 9.69 -11.82
CA LEU A 52 -9.75 11.11 -11.64
C LEU A 52 -8.90 11.98 -12.58
N HIS A 53 -7.58 11.77 -12.66
CA HIS A 53 -6.72 12.47 -13.61
C HIS A 53 -7.17 12.27 -15.07
N SER A 54 -7.50 11.04 -15.42
CA SER A 54 -7.94 10.69 -16.78
C SER A 54 -9.25 11.41 -17.13
N MET A 55 -10.20 11.43 -16.21
CA MET A 55 -11.51 12.07 -16.40
C MET A 55 -11.46 13.59 -16.29
N LEU A 56 -10.53 14.14 -15.51
CA LEU A 56 -10.31 15.58 -15.41
C LEU A 56 -9.92 16.18 -16.77
N ARG A 57 -9.09 15.47 -17.54
CA ARG A 57 -8.75 15.89 -18.92
C ARG A 57 -9.99 15.97 -19.81
N LEU A 58 -10.88 14.97 -19.73
CA LEU A 58 -12.14 14.97 -20.48
C LEU A 58 -13.11 16.05 -19.98
N TYR A 59 -13.13 16.31 -18.68
CA TYR A 59 -13.91 17.40 -18.09
C TYR A 59 -13.49 18.74 -18.67
N ILE A 60 -12.18 19.07 -18.65
CA ILE A 60 -11.65 20.35 -19.17
C ILE A 60 -12.03 20.53 -20.64
N ASP A 61 -11.92 19.48 -21.45
CA ASP A 61 -12.28 19.49 -22.87
C ASP A 61 -13.78 19.79 -23.09
N ARG A 62 -14.66 19.14 -22.32
CA ARG A 62 -16.12 19.33 -22.44
C ARG A 62 -16.65 20.60 -21.80
N SER A 63 -16.05 21.04 -20.70
CA SER A 63 -16.48 22.23 -19.96
C SER A 63 -15.88 23.51 -20.53
N GLY A 64 -14.73 23.43 -21.20
CA GLY A 64 -13.96 24.60 -21.60
C GLY A 64 -13.36 25.35 -20.40
N ASP A 65 -13.16 24.69 -19.25
CA ASP A 65 -12.64 25.29 -18.01
C ASP A 65 -11.15 25.63 -18.11
N THR A 66 -10.87 26.70 -18.84
CA THR A 66 -9.52 27.22 -19.07
C THR A 66 -8.87 27.77 -17.81
N VAL A 67 -9.66 28.21 -16.82
CA VAL A 67 -9.15 28.70 -15.53
C VAL A 67 -8.49 27.53 -14.79
N LEU A 68 -9.21 26.41 -14.64
CA LEU A 68 -8.67 25.22 -14.00
C LEU A 68 -7.44 24.68 -14.74
N LEU A 69 -7.49 24.61 -16.07
CA LEU A 69 -6.36 24.17 -16.90
C LEU A 69 -5.10 25.02 -16.67
N ASN A 70 -5.26 26.35 -16.64
CA ASN A 70 -4.15 27.28 -16.44
C ASN A 70 -3.55 27.15 -15.03
N GLU A 71 -4.40 26.98 -14.01
CA GLU A 71 -3.95 26.74 -12.64
C GLU A 71 -3.15 25.44 -12.52
N LEU A 72 -3.67 24.32 -13.04
CA LEU A 72 -3.00 23.02 -13.04
C LEU A 72 -1.66 23.10 -13.80
N THR A 73 -1.66 23.76 -14.95
CA THR A 73 -0.43 23.95 -15.76
C THR A 73 0.62 24.75 -14.99
N ARG A 74 0.20 25.83 -14.31
CA ARG A 74 1.10 26.65 -13.50
C ARG A 74 1.70 25.85 -12.35
N LEU A 75 0.88 25.10 -11.60
CA LEU A 75 1.32 24.29 -10.47
C LEU A 75 2.30 23.19 -10.89
N TYR A 76 2.01 22.51 -12.00
CA TYR A 76 2.90 21.51 -12.56
C TYR A 76 4.25 22.12 -13.00
N ARG A 77 4.21 23.23 -13.73
CA ARG A 77 5.44 23.92 -14.20
C ARG A 77 6.29 24.49 -13.08
N SER A 78 5.69 24.92 -11.97
CA SER A 78 6.43 25.40 -10.82
C SER A 78 6.95 24.27 -9.92
N GLY A 79 6.67 23.00 -10.24
CA GLY A 79 7.02 21.85 -9.41
C GLY A 79 6.25 21.78 -8.09
N ASN A 80 5.16 22.53 -7.94
CA ASN A 80 4.33 22.50 -6.73
C ASN A 80 3.32 21.34 -6.82
N TYR A 81 3.83 20.12 -6.71
CA TYR A 81 3.07 18.90 -6.91
C TYR A 81 2.01 18.67 -5.82
N ASP A 82 2.25 19.13 -4.59
CA ASP A 82 1.26 19.01 -3.52
C ASP A 82 0.00 19.81 -3.82
N ALA A 83 0.17 21.09 -4.19
CA ALA A 83 -0.95 21.93 -4.58
C ALA A 83 -1.60 21.45 -5.89
N TYR A 84 -0.82 20.91 -6.84
CA TYR A 84 -1.35 20.29 -8.05
C TYR A 84 -2.26 19.11 -7.71
N ASN A 85 -1.79 18.18 -6.88
CA ASN A 85 -2.55 17.00 -6.47
C ASN A 85 -3.81 17.40 -5.70
N GLN A 86 -3.70 18.36 -4.77
CA GLN A 86 -4.86 18.88 -4.05
C GLN A 86 -5.90 19.47 -5.00
N LYS A 87 -5.48 20.26 -5.99
CA LYS A 87 -6.39 20.85 -6.96
C LYS A 87 -7.13 19.81 -7.81
N VAL A 88 -6.45 18.72 -8.17
CA VAL A 88 -7.08 17.58 -8.86
C VAL A 88 -8.14 16.93 -7.98
N LEU A 89 -7.84 16.71 -6.70
CA LEU A 89 -8.79 16.17 -5.72
C LEU A 89 -10.01 17.08 -5.56
N ASP A 90 -9.81 18.39 -5.42
CA ASP A 90 -10.88 19.38 -5.25
C ASP A 90 -11.81 19.42 -6.48
N SER A 91 -11.27 19.12 -7.67
CA SER A 91 -12.04 19.09 -8.93
C SER A 91 -12.99 17.87 -9.02
N ARG A 92 -12.85 16.88 -8.14
CA ARG A 92 -13.60 15.61 -8.18
C ARG A 92 -15.11 15.80 -8.32
N HIS A 93 -15.69 16.69 -7.54
CA HIS A 93 -17.14 16.90 -7.55
C HIS A 93 -17.63 17.48 -8.88
N GLN A 94 -16.88 18.41 -9.47
CA GLN A 94 -17.21 19.02 -10.76
C GLN A 94 -17.09 18.00 -11.90
N VAL A 95 -16.00 17.22 -11.89
CA VAL A 95 -15.79 16.15 -12.88
C VAL A 95 -16.90 15.10 -12.76
N SER A 96 -17.28 14.71 -11.54
CA SER A 96 -18.37 13.76 -11.30
C SER A 96 -19.71 14.31 -11.79
N ALA A 97 -20.04 15.56 -11.48
CA ALA A 97 -21.30 16.19 -11.87
C ALA A 97 -21.49 16.27 -13.38
N LEU A 98 -20.43 16.62 -14.13
CA LEU A 98 -20.50 16.73 -15.59
C LEU A 98 -20.46 15.39 -16.30
N LEU A 99 -19.63 14.45 -15.82
CA LEU A 99 -19.34 13.21 -16.54
C LEU A 99 -20.09 11.98 -16.00
N GLY A 100 -20.82 12.11 -14.89
CA GLY A 100 -21.47 10.98 -14.22
C GLY A 100 -20.49 9.95 -13.67
N ALA A 101 -19.23 10.36 -13.44
CA ALA A 101 -18.15 9.46 -13.06
C ALA A 101 -18.12 9.22 -11.54
N LYS A 102 -17.95 7.95 -11.14
CA LYS A 102 -17.57 7.56 -9.77
C LYS A 102 -16.08 7.28 -9.70
N PHE A 103 -15.44 7.72 -8.62
CA PHE A 103 -13.99 7.58 -8.43
C PHE A 103 -13.64 6.62 -7.29
N ASP A 104 -14.60 6.12 -6.54
CA ASP A 104 -14.32 5.18 -5.46
C ASP A 104 -14.11 3.77 -6.01
N ARG A 105 -13.15 3.06 -5.42
CA ARG A 105 -12.82 1.66 -5.62
C ARG A 105 -13.38 0.86 -4.46
N GLU A 106 -13.89 -0.33 -4.79
CA GLU A 106 -14.28 -1.28 -3.77
C GLU A 106 -13.04 -1.96 -3.17
N ILE A 107 -12.96 -1.95 -1.84
CA ILE A 107 -11.91 -2.61 -1.07
C ILE A 107 -12.61 -3.52 -0.07
N ALA A 108 -12.08 -4.75 0.08
CA ALA A 108 -12.59 -5.72 1.03
C ALA A 108 -12.60 -5.11 2.46
N PRO A 109 -13.70 -5.23 3.22
CA PRO A 109 -13.83 -4.61 4.54
C PRO A 109 -12.67 -4.93 5.49
N GLU A 110 -12.16 -6.16 5.45
CA GLU A 110 -11.06 -6.60 6.31
C GLU A 110 -9.74 -5.89 5.96
N ARG A 111 -9.49 -5.65 4.66
CA ARG A 111 -8.33 -4.87 4.21
C ARG A 111 -8.48 -3.41 4.60
N LEU A 112 -9.67 -2.84 4.41
CA LEU A 112 -9.95 -1.45 4.78
C LEU A 112 -9.74 -1.25 6.28
N GLN A 113 -10.29 -2.15 7.12
CA GLN A 113 -10.10 -2.13 8.57
C GLN A 113 -8.62 -2.23 8.93
N ALA A 114 -7.88 -3.19 8.37
CA ALA A 114 -6.47 -3.37 8.68
C ALA A 114 -5.63 -2.13 8.33
N TYR A 115 -5.82 -1.57 7.13
CA TYR A 115 -5.04 -0.40 6.67
C TYR A 115 -5.42 0.91 7.33
N THR A 116 -6.64 1.04 7.83
CA THR A 116 -7.10 2.25 8.55
C THR A 116 -6.84 2.22 10.05
N THR A 117 -6.50 1.05 10.61
CA THR A 117 -6.23 0.90 12.05
C THR A 117 -4.76 0.63 12.34
N LEU A 118 -4.22 -0.48 11.86
CA LEU A 118 -2.83 -0.89 12.10
C LEU A 118 -1.89 -0.41 11.00
N GLY A 119 -2.41 -0.21 9.79
CA GLY A 119 -1.65 0.19 8.63
C GLY A 119 -1.12 -0.97 7.79
N GLY A 120 -0.29 -0.64 6.81
CA GLY A 120 0.33 -1.62 5.92
C GLY A 120 0.83 -1.03 4.60
N ALA A 121 0.99 -1.89 3.60
CA ALA A 121 1.52 -1.56 2.28
C ALA A 121 0.61 -2.10 1.16
N PRO A 122 -0.60 -1.54 0.98
CA PRO A 122 -1.58 -2.00 -0.03
C PRO A 122 -1.04 -2.01 -1.46
N HIS A 123 -0.05 -1.17 -1.79
CA HIS A 123 0.58 -1.15 -3.11
C HIS A 123 1.40 -2.41 -3.44
N LEU A 124 1.68 -3.27 -2.44
CA LEU A 124 2.37 -4.56 -2.63
C LEU A 124 1.39 -5.74 -2.78
N ASP A 125 0.11 -5.53 -2.47
CA ASP A 125 -0.91 -6.56 -2.58
C ASP A 125 -1.00 -7.13 -3.99
N ASP A 126 -1.29 -8.43 -4.06
CA ASP A 126 -1.46 -9.17 -5.31
C ASP A 126 -0.25 -9.11 -6.26
N ALA A 127 0.89 -8.59 -5.76
CA ALA A 127 2.16 -8.50 -6.46
C ALA A 127 3.31 -9.18 -5.70
N TYR A 128 3.26 -9.24 -4.37
CA TYR A 128 4.25 -9.90 -3.52
C TYR A 128 3.61 -10.98 -2.65
N THR A 129 4.35 -12.07 -2.42
CA THR A 129 3.85 -13.23 -1.66
C THR A 129 3.97 -12.98 -0.17
N VAL A 130 2.83 -12.80 0.50
CA VAL A 130 2.73 -12.88 1.97
C VAL A 130 2.62 -14.35 2.36
N PHE A 131 3.49 -14.81 3.26
CA PHE A 131 3.54 -16.22 3.70
C PHE A 131 3.45 -16.40 5.22
N GLY A 132 3.38 -15.31 5.98
CA GLY A 132 3.23 -15.35 7.42
C GLY A 132 2.77 -14.01 7.99
N LYS A 133 2.60 -13.98 9.31
CA LYS A 133 2.33 -12.75 10.07
C LYS A 133 2.97 -12.83 11.45
N VAL A 134 3.37 -11.69 11.96
CA VAL A 134 3.77 -11.51 13.36
C VAL A 134 2.52 -11.68 14.22
N VAL A 135 2.62 -12.56 15.23
CA VAL A 135 1.53 -12.87 16.16
C VAL A 135 1.75 -12.27 17.55
N GLU A 136 2.99 -11.94 17.90
CA GLU A 136 3.40 -11.35 19.18
C GLU A 136 4.57 -10.38 18.90
N GLY A 137 4.67 -9.29 19.66
CA GLY A 137 5.76 -8.30 19.51
C GLY A 137 5.63 -7.36 18.30
N LEU A 138 4.41 -7.00 17.89
CA LEU A 138 4.17 -6.15 16.72
C LEU A 138 4.83 -4.76 16.85
N GLU A 139 4.93 -4.24 18.07
CA GLU A 139 5.58 -2.96 18.40
C GLU A 139 7.09 -2.97 18.16
N VAL A 140 7.72 -4.15 18.10
CA VAL A 140 9.15 -4.28 17.76
C VAL A 140 9.41 -3.81 16.33
N ILE A 141 8.44 -3.97 15.41
CA ILE A 141 8.58 -3.52 14.02
C ILE A 141 8.83 -2.01 13.95
N ASP A 142 8.10 -1.21 14.74
CA ASP A 142 8.29 0.24 14.75
C ASP A 142 9.65 0.64 15.34
N LYS A 143 10.11 -0.09 16.36
CA LYS A 143 11.45 0.13 16.93
C LYS A 143 12.54 -0.17 15.90
N LEU A 144 12.41 -1.24 15.14
CA LEU A 144 13.33 -1.61 14.06
C LEU A 144 13.32 -0.58 12.93
N ALA A 145 12.15 -0.11 12.51
CA ALA A 145 12.03 0.89 11.45
C ALA A 145 12.50 2.29 11.88
N GLY A 146 12.46 2.60 13.18
CA GLY A 146 12.89 3.90 13.72
C GLY A 146 14.39 4.03 13.99
N VAL A 147 15.20 3.01 13.71
CA VAL A 147 16.66 3.10 13.89
C VAL A 147 17.28 4.08 12.90
N LYS A 148 18.41 4.70 13.26
CA LYS A 148 19.13 5.57 12.34
C LYS A 148 19.73 4.76 11.19
N THR A 149 19.55 5.26 9.98
CA THR A 149 20.07 4.67 8.74
C THR A 149 21.10 5.57 8.07
N GLY A 150 21.95 4.97 7.23
CA GLY A 150 22.89 5.63 6.35
C GLY A 150 22.48 5.48 4.88
N ALA A 151 23.47 5.39 3.98
CA ALA A 151 23.22 5.19 2.56
C ALA A 151 22.41 3.92 2.27
N ASN A 152 21.50 3.99 1.29
CA ASN A 152 20.59 2.92 0.89
C ASN A 152 19.69 2.40 2.04
N ASP A 153 19.34 3.26 2.98
CA ASP A 153 18.53 2.93 4.17
C ASP A 153 19.10 1.80 5.04
N ARG A 154 20.41 1.54 4.96
CA ARG A 154 21.08 0.55 5.82
C ARG A 154 21.16 1.08 7.26
N PRO A 155 20.76 0.31 8.29
CA PRO A 155 21.00 0.67 9.69
C PRO A 155 22.48 1.01 9.96
N LEU A 156 22.73 2.05 10.76
CA LEU A 156 24.09 2.43 11.16
C LEU A 156 24.76 1.40 12.07
N GLN A 157 23.95 0.63 12.80
CA GLN A 157 24.38 -0.50 13.62
C GLN A 157 23.63 -1.74 13.16
N ASP A 158 24.35 -2.84 13.01
CA ASP A 158 23.78 -4.09 12.54
C ASP A 158 22.74 -4.63 13.54
N LEU A 159 21.59 -5.05 13.01
CA LEU A 159 20.51 -5.64 13.78
C LEU A 159 20.49 -7.14 13.52
N HIS A 160 20.84 -7.92 14.54
CA HIS A 160 20.88 -9.38 14.45
C HIS A 160 19.55 -9.99 14.90
N MET A 161 19.20 -11.14 14.32
CA MET A 161 18.05 -11.95 14.73
C MET A 161 18.48 -13.40 14.93
N THR A 162 17.81 -14.08 15.85
CA THR A 162 17.91 -15.53 16.02
C THR A 162 16.63 -16.16 15.49
N VAL A 163 16.77 -17.25 14.74
CA VAL A 163 15.63 -18.00 14.19
C VAL A 163 15.58 -19.36 14.87
N GLU A 164 14.44 -19.66 15.49
CA GLU A 164 14.15 -20.97 16.07
C GLU A 164 12.85 -21.50 15.46
N LEU A 165 12.88 -22.76 15.02
CA LEU A 165 11.68 -23.43 14.52
C LEU A 165 10.93 -24.04 15.69
N LEU A 166 9.76 -23.48 16.00
CA LEU A 166 8.84 -24.01 17.01
C LEU A 166 7.71 -24.80 16.33
N PRO A 167 7.84 -26.13 16.18
CA PRO A 167 6.81 -26.93 15.51
C PRO A 167 5.50 -26.90 16.30
N MET A 168 4.39 -26.57 15.61
CA MET A 168 3.06 -26.52 16.20
C MET A 168 2.04 -27.24 15.31
N PRO A 169 1.22 -28.16 15.85
CA PRO A 169 0.13 -28.77 15.09
C PRO A 169 -0.85 -27.72 14.57
N LYS A 170 -1.36 -27.91 13.34
CA LYS A 170 -2.37 -27.01 12.71
C LYS A 170 -3.53 -26.69 13.65
N LYS A 171 -4.01 -27.69 14.39
CA LYS A 171 -5.09 -27.53 15.40
C LYS A 171 -4.72 -26.49 16.46
N LYS A 172 -3.52 -26.56 17.04
CA LYS A 172 -3.06 -25.58 18.04
C LYS A 172 -2.88 -24.18 17.45
N VAL A 173 -2.43 -24.07 16.20
CA VAL A 173 -2.35 -22.77 15.50
C VAL A 173 -3.74 -22.17 15.31
N THR A 174 -4.73 -23.01 14.97
CA THR A 174 -6.13 -22.60 14.82
C THR A 174 -6.69 -22.12 16.16
N GLU A 175 -6.50 -22.91 17.23
CA GLU A 175 -6.97 -22.59 18.58
C GLU A 175 -6.33 -21.32 19.15
N LYS A 176 -5.01 -21.14 18.97
CA LYS A 176 -4.28 -20.01 19.55
C LYS A 176 -4.41 -18.72 18.73
N TYR A 177 -4.43 -18.82 17.41
CA TYR A 177 -4.31 -17.66 16.52
C TYR A 177 -5.50 -17.46 15.57
N GLY A 178 -6.53 -18.31 15.67
CA GLY A 178 -7.74 -18.23 14.83
C GLY A 178 -7.48 -18.47 13.34
N TYR A 179 -6.32 -19.02 12.98
CA TYR A 179 -5.98 -19.25 11.58
C TYR A 179 -6.68 -20.50 11.04
N VAL A 180 -7.48 -20.33 10.00
CA VAL A 180 -8.18 -21.43 9.33
C VAL A 180 -7.35 -21.86 8.11
N TYR A 181 -6.92 -23.12 8.13
CA TYR A 181 -6.25 -23.72 6.97
C TYR A 181 -7.28 -23.99 5.89
N GLN A 182 -6.97 -23.58 4.65
CA GLN A 182 -7.74 -24.00 3.48
C GLN A 182 -7.42 -25.47 3.18
N ASP A 183 -8.44 -26.22 2.77
CA ASP A 183 -8.34 -27.62 2.34
C ASP A 183 -7.56 -27.79 1.02
#